data_AF-A0A9P8A208-F1
#
_entry.id   AF-A0A9P8A208-F1
#
_cell.length_a   1.000
_cell.length_b   1.000
_cell.length_c   1.000
_cell.angle_alpha   90.00
_cell.angle_beta   90.00
_cell.angle_gamma   90.00
#
_symmetry.space_group_name_H-M   'P 1'
#
loop_
_entity.id
_entity.type
_entity.pdbx_description
1 polymer ?
#
loop_
_entity_poly.entity_id
_entity_poly.type
_entity_poly.pdbx_seq_one_letter_code
_entity_poly.pdbx_strand_id
1 'polypeptide(L)'
;MVRCFPELILQLLVYFGSYLFLYSFQSCEEELAYYKEHTKKLEEELEETKYTLDEFQMSSKELEDALEKEVESTERRYNEIKIRNEAMRQEIEDWKEKYQQSIKESNNNINQLTRQLDTLKQQTETFIKKERELEQDNDDLEKTGRAATWSLKELETKYNAEVERTAILQGEVAAKAALMEEVQRLKDELRDTNVELAVMKSNQAPLNGSTASLSSYSGSTSSLVADGASSYTQHRSPIGSSYEAMPSLRARLAKNSALQRSSGRLSTGSSTSTPESAAKATPTEHTPPQNPVKVVQDMVGRVKSLEARLASCRSLVTPLLQPPPSYSTSNPSAAHSGRSSLHGSSLSLNTSLSPSNSRPGSPTVASIVTSPKISRRTSLLLQQHLQQHREQREQQMREQQRTLAAMTEISSS
;
A
#
# COMPACT_ATOMS: atom_id res chain seq x y z
N MET A 1 102.17 -57.67 65.86
CA MET A 1 101.43 -57.29 64.65
C MET A 1 102.27 -57.52 63.38
N VAL A 2 102.95 -58.68 63.23
CA VAL A 2 103.94 -58.93 62.16
C VAL A 2 103.96 -60.41 61.71
N ARG A 3 102.79 -61.05 61.51
CA ARG A 3 102.72 -62.47 61.07
C ARG A 3 101.83 -62.77 59.87
N CYS A 4 100.98 -61.84 59.41
CA CYS A 4 100.12 -62.04 58.21
C CYS A 4 100.70 -61.45 56.92
N PHE A 5 101.83 -60.74 56.97
CA PHE A 5 102.47 -60.16 55.79
C PHE A 5 102.91 -61.18 54.72
N PRO A 6 103.49 -62.37 55.04
CA PRO A 6 103.97 -63.28 54.00
C PRO A 6 102.86 -64.01 53.25
N GLU A 7 101.74 -64.37 53.90
CA GLU A 7 100.61 -64.99 53.20
C GLU A 7 99.92 -64.02 52.25
N LEU A 8 99.69 -62.77 52.66
CA LEU A 8 99.09 -61.77 51.77
C LEU A 8 99.98 -61.50 50.54
N ILE A 9 101.31 -61.48 50.72
CA ILE A 9 102.28 -61.37 49.63
C ILE A 9 102.26 -62.60 48.73
N LEU A 10 102.25 -63.82 49.28
CA LEU A 10 102.16 -65.05 48.49
C LEU A 10 100.84 -65.11 47.71
N GLN A 11 99.74 -64.69 48.30
CA GLN A 11 98.44 -64.68 47.64
C GLN A 11 98.36 -63.59 46.57
N LEU A 12 98.96 -62.41 46.77
CA LEU A 12 99.17 -61.43 45.70
C LEU A 12 100.08 -61.97 44.59
N LEU A 13 101.18 -62.64 44.92
CA LEU A 13 102.12 -63.19 43.94
C LEU A 13 101.51 -64.33 43.13
N VAL A 14 100.67 -65.17 43.73
CA VAL A 14 99.88 -66.17 43.01
C VAL A 14 98.83 -65.50 42.14
N TYR A 15 98.13 -64.45 42.62
CA TYR A 15 97.13 -63.75 41.82
C TYR A 15 97.75 -63.00 40.62
N PHE A 16 98.85 -62.25 40.85
CA PHE A 16 99.66 -61.63 39.79
C PHE A 16 100.27 -62.67 38.87
N GLY A 17 100.80 -63.77 39.42
CA GLY A 17 101.36 -64.88 38.65
C GLY A 17 100.32 -65.55 37.75
N SER A 18 99.09 -65.76 38.24
CA SER A 18 97.97 -66.28 37.46
C SER A 18 97.49 -65.30 36.39
N TYR A 19 97.48 -63.99 36.68
CA TYR A 19 97.18 -62.95 35.69
C TYR A 19 98.27 -62.87 34.61
N LEU A 20 99.55 -63.00 34.98
CA LEU A 20 100.67 -63.11 34.04
C LEU A 20 100.57 -64.40 33.21
N PHE A 21 100.15 -65.51 33.82
CA PHE A 21 100.09 -66.83 33.15
C PHE A 21 98.88 -66.96 32.23
N LEU A 22 97.79 -66.23 32.47
CA LEU A 22 96.71 -66.02 31.49
C LEU A 22 97.16 -65.24 30.24
N TYR A 23 98.34 -64.61 30.31
CA TYR A 23 99.03 -63.93 29.23
C TYR A 23 100.45 -64.51 29.00
N SER A 24 100.68 -65.80 29.29
CA SER A 24 101.99 -66.43 29.02
C SER A 24 102.13 -66.78 27.54
N PHE A 25 102.65 -65.85 26.76
CA PHE A 25 103.05 -66.09 25.38
C PHE A 25 104.23 -67.07 25.32
N GLN A 26 104.22 -68.01 24.38
CA GLN A 26 105.31 -68.98 24.19
C GLN A 26 106.53 -68.38 23.49
N SER A 27 106.37 -67.20 22.88
CA SER A 27 107.45 -66.40 22.28
C SER A 27 107.16 -64.90 22.46
N CYS A 28 108.22 -64.09 22.58
CA CYS A 28 108.15 -62.62 22.53
C CYS A 28 107.49 -62.12 21.22
N GLU A 29 107.58 -62.90 20.14
CA GLU A 29 106.94 -62.61 18.86
C GLU A 29 105.42 -62.85 18.88
N GLU A 30 104.94 -63.79 19.68
CA GLU A 30 103.52 -64.08 19.88
C GLU A 30 102.84 -63.01 20.76
N GLU A 31 103.55 -62.51 21.78
CA GLU A 31 103.15 -61.35 22.58
C GLU A 31 102.98 -60.09 21.73
N LEU A 32 103.99 -59.79 20.90
CA LEU A 32 103.94 -58.67 19.96
C LEU A 32 102.83 -58.83 18.90
N ALA A 33 102.55 -60.06 18.45
CA ALA A 33 101.46 -60.34 17.53
C ALA A 33 100.09 -60.10 18.19
N TYR A 34 99.88 -60.61 19.41
CA TYR A 34 98.64 -60.39 20.16
C TYR A 34 98.38 -58.90 20.40
N TYR A 35 99.35 -58.15 20.92
CA TYR A 35 99.14 -56.73 21.19
C TYR A 35 98.95 -55.91 19.91
N LYS A 36 99.58 -56.29 18.78
CA LYS A 36 99.27 -55.69 17.47
C LYS A 36 97.84 -55.99 17.02
N GLU A 37 97.39 -57.24 17.13
CA GLU A 37 96.03 -57.63 16.75
C GLU A 37 94.99 -56.95 17.65
N HIS A 38 95.25 -56.85 18.96
CA HIS A 38 94.38 -56.18 19.91
C HIS A 38 94.33 -54.66 19.67
N THR A 39 95.48 -54.02 19.40
CA THR A 39 95.52 -52.59 19.02
C THR A 39 94.75 -52.36 17.72
N LYS A 40 94.93 -53.23 16.71
CA LYS A 40 94.19 -53.17 15.44
C LYS A 40 92.68 -53.34 15.62
N LYS A 41 92.23 -54.24 16.51
CA LYS A 41 90.80 -54.39 16.86
C LYS A 41 90.25 -53.16 17.57
N LEU A 42 91.01 -52.55 18.48
CA LEU A 42 90.61 -51.31 19.15
C LEU A 42 90.58 -50.12 18.18
N GLU A 43 91.49 -50.07 17.19
CA GLU A 43 91.46 -49.09 16.10
C GLU A 43 90.23 -49.30 15.19
N GLU A 44 89.89 -50.54 14.86
CA GLU A 44 88.69 -50.90 14.10
C GLU A 44 87.39 -50.54 14.85
N GLU A 45 87.28 -50.87 16.14
CA GLU A 45 86.13 -50.52 17.00
C GLU A 45 86.02 -48.99 17.22
N LEU A 46 87.15 -48.30 17.35
CA LEU A 46 87.19 -46.83 17.48
C LEU A 46 86.80 -46.14 16.16
N GLU A 47 87.08 -46.73 15.00
CA GLU A 47 86.62 -46.19 13.72
C GLU A 47 85.15 -46.51 13.44
N GLU A 48 84.67 -47.70 13.80
CA GLU A 48 83.25 -48.07 13.73
C GLU A 48 82.37 -47.19 14.65
N THR A 49 82.84 -46.92 15.88
CA THR A 49 82.12 -46.03 16.82
C THR A 49 82.12 -44.56 16.40
N LYS A 50 83.18 -44.06 15.73
CA LYS A 50 83.13 -42.75 15.07
C LYS A 50 82.13 -42.73 13.92
N TYR A 51 82.22 -43.71 13.02
CA TYR A 51 81.36 -43.78 11.84
C TYR A 51 79.87 -43.80 12.23
N THR A 52 79.51 -44.62 13.21
CA THR A 52 78.13 -44.71 13.73
C THR A 52 77.70 -43.44 14.48
N LEU A 53 78.61 -42.74 15.16
CA LEU A 53 78.34 -41.44 15.77
C LEU A 53 78.09 -40.35 14.72
N ASP A 54 78.89 -40.31 13.66
CA ASP A 54 78.72 -39.35 12.56
C ASP A 54 77.42 -39.63 11.77
N GLU A 55 77.08 -40.90 11.53
CA GLU A 55 75.80 -41.32 10.95
C GLU A 55 74.62 -40.89 11.84
N PHE A 56 74.71 -41.08 13.16
CA PHE A 56 73.69 -40.62 14.11
C PHE A 56 73.54 -39.10 14.13
N GLN A 57 74.65 -38.35 14.11
CA GLN A 57 74.61 -36.88 14.05
C GLN A 57 73.96 -36.38 12.75
N MET A 58 74.30 -36.99 11.61
CA MET A 58 73.70 -36.67 10.32
C MET A 58 72.20 -37.00 10.30
N SER A 59 71.81 -38.16 10.84
CA SER A 59 70.39 -38.56 10.96
C SER A 59 69.59 -37.65 11.90
N SER A 60 70.16 -37.24 13.05
CA SER A 60 69.52 -36.25 13.95
C SER A 60 69.28 -34.94 13.23
N LYS A 61 70.29 -34.45 12.51
CA LYS A 61 70.18 -33.21 11.73
C LYS A 61 69.14 -33.31 10.62
N GLU A 62 69.09 -34.41 9.87
CA GLU A 62 68.06 -34.62 8.84
C GLU A 62 66.63 -34.66 9.42
N LEU A 63 66.48 -35.23 10.63
CA LEU A 63 65.21 -35.23 11.35
C LEU A 63 64.82 -33.84 11.86
N GLU A 64 65.77 -33.08 12.41
CA GLU A 64 65.58 -31.68 12.83
C GLU A 64 65.15 -30.81 11.62
N ASP A 65 65.88 -30.89 10.51
CA ASP A 65 65.58 -30.26 9.22
C ASP A 65 64.20 -30.64 8.67
N ALA A 66 63.68 -31.83 8.98
CA ALA A 66 62.36 -32.29 8.56
C ALA A 66 61.25 -31.75 9.48
N LEU A 67 61.49 -31.74 10.79
CA LEU A 67 60.57 -31.19 11.79
C LEU A 67 60.41 -29.67 11.62
N GLU A 68 61.49 -28.92 11.37
CA GLU A 68 61.41 -27.48 11.09
C GLU A 68 60.53 -27.18 9.86
N LYS A 69 60.68 -27.97 8.78
CA LYS A 69 59.84 -27.84 7.57
C LYS A 69 58.36 -28.14 7.84
N GLU A 70 58.05 -29.09 8.73
CA GLU A 70 56.68 -29.37 9.15
C GLU A 70 56.10 -28.24 10.03
N VAL A 71 56.88 -27.72 10.97
CA VAL A 71 56.50 -26.57 11.80
C VAL A 71 56.20 -25.36 10.92
N GLU A 72 57.11 -24.94 10.03
CA GLU A 72 56.85 -23.83 9.12
C GLU A 72 55.60 -24.07 8.24
N SER A 73 55.39 -25.29 7.76
CA SER A 73 54.25 -25.65 6.92
C SER A 73 52.92 -25.52 7.68
N THR A 74 52.90 -25.99 8.93
CA THR A 74 51.72 -25.88 9.80
C THR A 74 51.47 -24.44 10.24
N GLU A 75 52.51 -23.65 10.53
CA GLU A 75 52.40 -22.22 10.84
C GLU A 75 51.90 -21.39 9.64
N ARG A 76 52.42 -21.64 8.43
CA ARG A 76 51.93 -21.02 7.19
C ARG A 76 50.45 -21.32 6.98
N ARG A 77 50.05 -22.58 7.10
CA ARG A 77 48.65 -23.01 6.99
C ARG A 77 47.75 -22.41 8.08
N TYR A 78 48.25 -22.30 9.31
CA TYR A 78 47.53 -21.66 10.42
C TYR A 78 47.29 -20.17 10.13
N ASN A 79 48.33 -19.45 9.68
CA ASN A 79 48.21 -18.03 9.34
C ASN A 79 47.27 -17.78 8.15
N GLU A 80 47.30 -18.62 7.11
CA GLU A 80 46.32 -18.56 6.02
C GLU A 80 44.88 -18.77 6.50
N ILE A 81 44.65 -19.77 7.35
CA ILE A 81 43.32 -20.04 7.93
C ILE A 81 42.87 -18.88 8.81
N LYS A 82 43.78 -18.30 9.61
CA LYS A 82 43.52 -17.14 10.47
C LYS A 82 43.12 -15.89 9.66
N ILE A 83 43.88 -15.56 8.61
CA ILE A 83 43.57 -14.43 7.71
C ILE A 83 42.22 -14.66 7.02
N ARG A 84 41.97 -15.88 6.53
CA ARG A 84 40.69 -16.25 5.91
C ARG A 84 39.52 -16.16 6.90
N ASN A 85 39.72 -16.54 8.17
CA ASN A 85 38.69 -16.41 9.21
C ASN A 85 38.36 -14.94 9.49
N GLU A 86 39.37 -14.07 9.55
CA GLU A 86 39.16 -12.64 9.78
C GLU A 86 38.47 -11.96 8.58
N ALA A 87 38.85 -12.32 7.34
CA ALA A 87 38.15 -11.86 6.15
C ALA A 87 36.66 -12.27 6.15
N MET A 88 36.35 -13.53 6.49
CA MET A 88 34.96 -13.99 6.63
C MET A 88 34.20 -13.26 7.75
N ARG A 89 34.85 -12.90 8.86
CA ARG A 89 34.23 -12.10 9.93
C ARG A 89 33.90 -10.69 9.47
N GLN A 90 34.81 -10.04 8.75
CA GLN A 90 34.55 -8.72 8.17
C GLN A 90 33.41 -8.77 7.15
N GLU A 91 33.40 -9.77 6.26
CA GLU A 91 32.28 -9.96 5.31
C GLU A 91 30.93 -10.14 6.03
N ILE A 92 30.89 -10.90 7.14
CA ILE A 92 29.68 -11.07 7.95
C ILE A 92 29.20 -9.73 8.54
N GLU A 93 30.11 -8.90 9.06
CA GLU A 93 29.73 -7.60 9.63
C GLU A 93 29.31 -6.59 8.53
N ASP A 94 30.02 -6.56 7.40
CA ASP A 94 29.64 -5.80 6.21
C ASP A 94 28.23 -6.15 5.73
N TRP A 95 27.89 -7.45 5.64
CA TRP A 95 26.56 -7.91 5.25
C TRP A 95 25.51 -7.58 6.29
N LYS A 96 25.85 -7.64 7.58
CA LYS A 96 24.99 -7.26 8.70
C LYS A 96 24.70 -5.76 8.70
N GLU A 97 25.68 -4.91 8.40
CA GLU A 97 25.48 -3.46 8.23
C GLU A 97 24.60 -3.17 7.01
N LYS A 98 24.93 -3.73 5.83
CA LYS A 98 24.12 -3.59 4.59
C LYS A 98 22.67 -4.02 4.80
N TYR A 99 22.44 -5.13 5.53
CA TYR A 99 21.10 -5.61 5.86
C TYR A 99 20.35 -4.66 6.81
N GLN A 100 21.01 -4.19 7.88
CA GLN A 100 20.40 -3.20 8.79
C GLN A 100 20.09 -1.88 8.07
N GLN A 101 20.97 -1.43 7.17
CA GLN A 101 20.77 -0.22 6.39
C GLN A 101 19.59 -0.38 5.42
N SER A 102 19.50 -1.51 4.72
CA SER A 102 18.36 -1.83 3.85
C SER A 102 17.03 -1.90 4.62
N ILE A 103 17.02 -2.42 5.85
CA ILE A 103 15.85 -2.38 6.73
C ILE A 103 15.47 -0.94 7.08
N LYS A 104 16.44 -0.09 7.47
CA LYS A 104 16.18 1.32 7.81
C LYS A 104 15.58 2.07 6.62
N GLU A 105 16.14 1.89 5.43
CA GLU A 105 15.66 2.49 4.18
C GLU A 105 14.25 1.99 3.80
N SER A 106 14.01 0.68 3.89
CA SER A 106 12.69 0.09 3.66
C SER A 106 11.64 0.65 4.62
N ASN A 107 11.95 0.72 5.93
CA ASN A 107 11.06 1.30 6.93
C ASN A 107 10.81 2.79 6.69
N ASN A 108 11.82 3.57 6.27
CA ASN A 108 11.66 4.97 5.90
C ASN A 108 10.73 5.14 4.69
N ASN A 109 10.91 4.32 3.66
CA ASN A 109 10.05 4.30 2.48
C ASN A 109 8.60 3.91 2.82
N ILE A 110 8.39 2.89 3.66
CA ILE A 110 7.07 2.49 4.15
C ILE A 110 6.43 3.65 4.91
N ASN A 111 7.14 4.27 5.85
CA ASN A 111 6.64 5.42 6.63
C ASN A 111 6.28 6.62 5.73
N GLN A 112 7.09 6.91 4.70
CA GLN A 112 6.79 7.97 3.74
C GLN A 112 5.54 7.66 2.91
N LEU A 113 5.42 6.44 2.38
CA LEU A 113 4.25 6.01 1.60
C LEU A 113 2.98 6.00 2.45
N THR A 114 3.04 5.55 3.71
CA THR A 114 1.92 5.61 4.66
C THR A 114 1.45 7.06 4.88
N ARG A 115 2.37 8.00 5.13
CA ARG A 115 2.03 9.43 5.29
C ARG A 115 1.40 10.02 4.03
N GLN A 116 1.91 9.69 2.84
CA GLN A 116 1.33 10.15 1.57
C GLN A 116 -0.07 9.57 1.36
N LEU A 117 -0.27 8.28 1.68
CA LEU A 117 -1.55 7.60 1.56
C LEU A 117 -2.60 8.21 2.50
N ASP A 118 -2.23 8.52 3.75
CA ASP A 118 -3.14 9.17 4.70
C ASP A 118 -3.42 10.64 4.33
N THR A 119 -2.44 11.35 3.75
CA THR A 119 -2.66 12.69 3.16
C THR A 119 -3.68 12.64 2.03
N LEU A 120 -3.58 11.66 1.11
CA LEU A 120 -4.54 11.48 0.01
C LEU A 120 -5.94 11.11 0.51
N LYS A 121 -6.05 10.30 1.57
CA LYS A 121 -7.35 10.02 2.24
C LYS A 121 -7.97 11.30 2.79
N GLN A 122 -7.20 12.09 3.55
CA GLN A 122 -7.67 13.36 4.12
C GLN A 122 -8.10 14.33 3.03
N GLN A 123 -7.33 14.47 1.95
CA GLN A 123 -7.71 15.28 0.79
C GLN A 123 -9.03 14.79 0.17
N THR A 124 -9.19 13.48 -0.03
CA THR A 124 -10.43 12.87 -0.56
C THR A 124 -11.63 13.18 0.33
N GLU A 125 -11.49 13.05 1.66
CA GLU A 125 -12.54 13.39 2.62
C GLU A 125 -12.89 14.89 2.57
N THR A 126 -11.89 15.78 2.46
CA THR A 126 -12.17 17.23 2.30
C THR A 126 -12.83 17.56 0.97
N PHE A 127 -12.56 16.82 -0.11
CA PHE A 127 -13.25 17.04 -1.39
C PHE A 127 -14.70 16.57 -1.32
N ILE A 128 -15.00 15.41 -0.73
CA ILE A 128 -16.37 14.94 -0.50
C ILE A 128 -17.15 15.92 0.38
N LYS A 129 -16.52 16.50 1.42
CA LYS A 129 -17.14 17.53 2.26
C LYS A 129 -17.47 18.79 1.46
N LYS A 130 -16.54 19.28 0.63
CA LYS A 130 -16.74 20.45 -0.22
C LYS A 130 -17.76 20.24 -1.34
N GLU A 131 -17.80 19.05 -1.93
CA GLU A 131 -18.81 18.66 -2.92
C GLU A 131 -20.21 18.79 -2.31
N ARG A 132 -20.41 18.26 -1.12
CA ARG A 132 -21.68 18.38 -0.38
C ARG A 132 -22.02 19.81 0.05
N GLU A 133 -21.03 20.61 0.41
CA GLU A 133 -21.21 22.04 0.72
C GLU A 133 -21.67 22.81 -0.54
N LEU A 134 -21.05 22.54 -1.69
CA LEU A 134 -21.44 23.12 -2.99
C LEU A 134 -22.82 22.65 -3.48
N GLU A 135 -23.19 21.39 -3.24
CA GLU A 135 -24.55 20.89 -3.49
C GLU A 135 -25.59 21.66 -2.67
N GLN A 136 -25.33 21.87 -1.38
CA GLN A 136 -26.22 22.63 -0.50
C GLN A 136 -26.31 24.12 -0.91
N ASP A 137 -25.17 24.77 -1.19
CA ASP A 137 -25.14 26.15 -1.65
C ASP A 137 -25.89 26.32 -2.98
N ASN A 138 -25.80 25.33 -3.90
CA ASN A 138 -26.57 25.33 -5.14
C ASN A 138 -28.08 25.19 -4.91
N ASP A 139 -28.52 24.30 -4.00
CA ASP A 139 -29.94 24.16 -3.63
C ASP A 139 -30.51 25.46 -3.04
N ASP A 140 -29.75 26.16 -2.19
CA ASP A 140 -30.15 27.46 -1.63
C ASP A 140 -30.13 28.59 -2.69
N LEU A 141 -29.19 28.57 -3.64
CA LEU A 141 -29.19 29.48 -4.80
C LEU A 141 -30.38 29.23 -5.73
N GLU A 142 -30.75 27.98 -6.01
CA GLU A 142 -31.95 27.66 -6.79
C GLU A 142 -33.22 28.14 -6.08
N LYS A 143 -33.30 27.92 -4.77
CA LYS A 143 -34.44 28.34 -3.94
C LYS A 143 -34.59 29.87 -3.91
N THR A 144 -33.51 30.61 -3.74
CA THR A 144 -33.52 32.08 -3.78
C THR A 144 -33.85 32.60 -5.18
N GLY A 145 -33.31 31.98 -6.24
CA GLY A 145 -33.66 32.29 -7.63
C GLY A 145 -35.14 32.09 -7.95
N ARG A 146 -35.74 30.98 -7.50
CA ARG A 146 -37.18 30.71 -7.64
C ARG A 146 -38.03 31.76 -6.88
N ALA A 147 -37.64 32.13 -5.67
CA ALA A 147 -38.32 33.15 -4.88
C ALA A 147 -38.24 34.54 -5.53
N ALA A 148 -37.06 34.93 -6.04
CA ALA A 148 -36.86 36.18 -6.78
C ALA A 148 -37.71 36.22 -8.07
N THR A 149 -37.75 35.11 -8.83
CA THR A 149 -38.55 34.99 -10.05
C THR A 149 -40.05 35.12 -9.77
N TRP A 150 -40.53 34.51 -8.67
CA TRP A 150 -41.91 34.65 -8.23
C TRP A 150 -42.25 36.09 -7.83
N SER A 151 -41.38 36.74 -7.03
CA SER A 151 -41.55 38.14 -6.64
C SER A 151 -41.52 39.11 -7.83
N LEU A 152 -40.69 38.84 -8.84
CA LEU A 152 -40.66 39.61 -10.08
C LEU A 152 -41.99 39.47 -10.83
N LYS A 153 -42.49 38.24 -11.01
CA LYS A 153 -43.77 37.97 -11.67
C LYS A 153 -44.97 38.57 -10.94
N GLU A 154 -44.93 38.61 -9.61
CA GLU A 154 -45.95 39.30 -8.81
C GLU A 154 -45.92 40.82 -9.08
N LEU A 155 -44.73 41.42 -9.18
CA LEU A 155 -44.56 42.83 -9.52
C LEU A 155 -45.00 43.15 -10.95
N GLU A 156 -44.65 42.31 -11.94
CA GLU A 156 -45.12 42.41 -13.32
C GLU A 156 -46.66 42.38 -13.40
N THR A 157 -47.29 41.47 -12.65
CA THR A 157 -48.76 41.35 -12.60
C THR A 157 -49.41 42.60 -12.00
N LYS A 158 -48.85 43.14 -10.90
CA LYS A 158 -49.31 44.40 -10.28
C LYS A 158 -49.11 45.60 -11.20
N TYR A 159 -47.98 45.66 -11.89
CA TYR A 159 -47.67 46.71 -12.85
C TYR A 159 -48.66 46.71 -14.01
N ASN A 160 -48.92 45.54 -14.62
CA ASN A 160 -49.89 45.40 -15.71
C ASN A 160 -51.31 45.81 -15.27
N ALA A 161 -51.74 45.44 -14.06
CA ALA A 161 -53.04 45.85 -13.53
C ALA A 161 -53.16 47.39 -13.35
N GLU A 162 -52.09 48.07 -12.90
CA GLU A 162 -52.11 49.54 -12.81
C GLU A 162 -52.04 50.22 -14.19
N VAL A 163 -51.37 49.58 -15.18
CA VAL A 163 -51.40 50.03 -16.58
C VAL A 163 -52.81 49.91 -17.18
N GLU A 164 -53.50 48.78 -16.98
CA GLU A 164 -54.90 48.60 -17.41
C GLU A 164 -55.83 49.64 -16.76
N ARG A 165 -55.71 49.82 -15.44
CA ARG A 165 -56.44 50.83 -14.68
C ARG A 165 -56.16 52.25 -15.19
N THR A 166 -54.91 52.57 -15.52
CA THR A 166 -54.51 53.88 -16.07
C THR A 166 -55.12 54.09 -17.45
N ALA A 167 -55.14 53.07 -18.31
CA ALA A 167 -55.78 53.14 -19.63
C ALA A 167 -57.30 53.37 -19.55
N ILE A 168 -57.99 52.71 -18.60
CA ILE A 168 -59.42 52.95 -18.34
C ILE A 168 -59.66 54.40 -17.92
N LEU A 169 -58.89 54.91 -16.94
CA LEU A 169 -59.01 56.29 -16.47
C LEU A 169 -58.72 57.32 -17.57
N GLN A 170 -57.74 57.07 -18.45
CA GLN A 170 -57.49 57.91 -19.62
C GLN A 170 -58.69 57.92 -20.58
N GLY A 171 -59.34 56.77 -20.79
CA GLY A 171 -60.59 56.65 -21.56
C GLY A 171 -61.75 57.43 -20.94
N GLU A 172 -61.94 57.35 -19.62
CA GLU A 172 -62.96 58.12 -18.89
C GLU A 172 -62.73 59.63 -19.01
N VAL A 173 -61.48 60.09 -18.91
CA VAL A 173 -61.11 61.50 -19.09
C VAL A 173 -61.38 61.97 -20.53
N ALA A 174 -61.07 61.15 -21.53
CA ALA A 174 -61.35 61.45 -22.93
C ALA A 174 -62.86 61.52 -23.22
N ALA A 175 -63.64 60.57 -22.70
CA ALA A 175 -65.10 60.57 -22.82
C ALA A 175 -65.74 61.79 -22.13
N LYS A 176 -65.23 62.19 -20.96
CA LYS A 176 -65.62 63.42 -20.27
C LYS A 176 -65.31 64.66 -21.10
N ALA A 177 -64.14 64.73 -21.76
CA ALA A 177 -63.77 65.85 -22.62
C ALA A 177 -64.72 65.95 -23.84
N ALA A 178 -65.00 64.83 -24.51
CA ALA A 178 -65.96 64.79 -25.61
C ALA A 178 -67.39 65.19 -25.19
N LEU A 179 -67.84 64.76 -24.01
CA LEU A 179 -69.14 65.19 -23.47
C LEU A 179 -69.15 66.69 -23.12
N MET A 180 -68.04 67.25 -22.63
CA MET A 180 -67.91 68.69 -22.41
C MET A 180 -67.95 69.49 -23.71
N GLU A 181 -67.38 68.96 -24.80
CA GLU A 181 -67.46 69.56 -26.14
C GLU A 181 -68.89 69.51 -26.69
N GLU A 182 -69.58 68.38 -26.60
CA GLU A 182 -71.00 68.25 -27.01
C GLU A 182 -71.91 69.18 -26.20
N VAL A 183 -71.73 69.25 -24.87
CA VAL A 183 -72.45 70.20 -24.01
C VAL A 183 -72.15 71.65 -24.39
N GLN A 184 -70.93 71.95 -24.87
CA GLN A 184 -70.61 73.27 -25.37
C GLN A 184 -71.30 73.54 -26.72
N ARG A 185 -71.27 72.60 -27.68
CA ARG A 185 -71.98 72.75 -28.96
C ARG A 185 -73.47 72.94 -28.77
N LEU A 186 -74.11 72.15 -27.91
CA LEU A 186 -75.54 72.29 -27.57
C LEU A 186 -75.85 73.64 -26.87
N LYS A 187 -74.91 74.21 -26.09
CA LYS A 187 -75.05 75.58 -25.55
C LYS A 187 -74.89 76.65 -26.61
N ASP A 188 -74.15 76.38 -27.68
CA ASP A 188 -73.97 77.29 -28.80
C ASP A 188 -75.24 77.27 -29.67
N GLU A 189 -75.71 76.08 -30.06
CA GLU A 189 -77.01 75.86 -30.73
C GLU A 189 -78.21 76.45 -29.93
N LEU A 190 -78.22 76.29 -28.60
CA LEU A 190 -79.25 76.89 -27.74
C LEU A 190 -79.14 78.42 -27.68
N ARG A 191 -77.94 78.99 -27.81
CA ARG A 191 -77.78 80.46 -27.89
C ARG A 191 -78.27 80.97 -29.25
N ASP A 192 -77.88 80.31 -30.33
CA ASP A 192 -78.28 80.68 -31.69
C ASP A 192 -79.81 80.61 -31.87
N THR A 193 -80.44 79.51 -31.47
CA THR A 193 -81.92 79.37 -31.50
C THR A 193 -82.65 80.36 -30.58
N ASN A 194 -82.06 80.75 -29.44
CA ASN A 194 -82.63 81.82 -28.61
C ASN A 194 -82.48 83.20 -29.28
N VAL A 195 -81.40 83.45 -30.03
CA VAL A 195 -81.24 84.66 -30.85
C VAL A 195 -82.28 84.66 -31.98
N GLU A 196 -82.48 83.55 -32.68
CA GLU A 196 -83.55 83.41 -33.69
C GLU A 196 -84.93 83.67 -33.09
N LEU A 197 -85.26 83.08 -31.94
CA LEU A 197 -86.52 83.34 -31.23
C LEU A 197 -86.66 84.79 -30.76
N ALA A 198 -85.57 85.45 -30.37
CA ALA A 198 -85.59 86.86 -30.01
C ALA A 198 -85.87 87.74 -31.24
N VAL A 199 -85.27 87.42 -32.40
CA VAL A 199 -85.53 88.09 -33.69
C VAL A 199 -86.96 87.83 -34.18
N MET A 200 -87.48 86.61 -34.05
CA MET A 200 -88.88 86.30 -34.37
C MET A 200 -89.85 87.07 -33.48
N LYS A 201 -89.56 87.20 -32.18
CA LYS A 201 -90.36 88.00 -31.23
C LYS A 201 -90.25 89.50 -31.50
N SER A 202 -89.10 90.04 -31.90
CA SER A 202 -88.99 91.44 -32.30
C SER A 202 -89.69 91.73 -33.63
N ASN A 203 -89.80 90.74 -34.51
CA ASN A 203 -90.52 90.83 -35.78
C ASN A 203 -92.04 90.60 -35.64
N GLN A 204 -92.54 90.18 -34.47
CA GLN A 204 -93.96 90.12 -34.14
C GLN A 204 -94.35 91.22 -33.14
N ALA A 205 -94.79 92.36 -33.67
CA ALA A 205 -95.59 93.31 -32.90
C ALA A 205 -96.99 92.69 -32.59
N PRO A 206 -97.62 93.02 -31.46
CA PRO A 206 -98.55 92.09 -30.80
C PRO A 206 -99.98 92.10 -31.36
N LEU A 207 -100.56 90.90 -31.47
CA LEU A 207 -102.01 90.71 -31.41
C LEU A 207 -102.36 89.64 -30.36
N ASN A 208 -103.46 89.88 -29.66
CA ASN A 208 -103.84 89.24 -28.39
C ASN A 208 -104.38 87.80 -28.52
N GLY A 209 -104.21 87.03 -27.43
CA GLY A 209 -105.38 86.56 -26.68
C GLY A 209 -105.67 85.06 -26.64
N SER A 210 -105.53 84.49 -25.44
CA SER A 210 -106.41 83.48 -24.77
C SER A 210 -106.84 82.21 -25.56
N THR A 211 -106.79 80.98 -25.03
CA THR A 211 -107.58 80.49 -23.87
C THR A 211 -107.22 79.05 -23.45
N ALA A 212 -107.37 78.75 -22.15
CA ALA A 212 -107.97 77.54 -21.55
C ALA A 212 -107.40 76.11 -21.74
N SER A 213 -107.59 75.34 -20.65
CA SER A 213 -107.32 73.91 -20.41
C SER A 213 -108.28 72.94 -21.12
N LEU A 214 -107.89 71.64 -21.27
CA LEU A 214 -108.41 70.51 -20.45
C LEU A 214 -108.08 69.07 -21.01
N SER A 215 -107.71 68.15 -20.10
CA SER A 215 -107.89 66.67 -20.06
C SER A 215 -107.41 65.65 -21.14
N SER A 216 -106.60 64.69 -20.64
CA SER A 216 -106.75 63.21 -20.67
C SER A 216 -107.00 62.37 -21.94
N TYR A 217 -106.09 61.40 -22.16
CA TYR A 217 -106.31 60.04 -22.70
C TYR A 217 -104.99 59.26 -22.43
N SER A 218 -104.86 58.16 -21.67
CA SER A 218 -105.64 56.92 -21.46
C SER A 218 -105.57 55.91 -22.63
N GLY A 219 -104.45 55.20 -22.78
CA GLY A 219 -104.33 54.07 -23.72
C GLY A 219 -103.45 52.94 -23.18
N SER A 220 -104.06 51.80 -22.80
CA SER A 220 -103.38 50.58 -22.35
C SER A 220 -103.77 49.39 -23.23
N THR A 221 -102.77 48.70 -23.79
CA THR A 221 -102.77 47.29 -24.23
C THR A 221 -101.30 46.81 -24.24
N SER A 222 -100.91 45.57 -24.01
CA SER A 222 -101.56 44.42 -23.35
C SER A 222 -100.46 43.56 -22.72
N SER A 223 -100.75 42.88 -21.60
CA SER A 223 -99.86 41.87 -21.03
C SER A 223 -99.93 40.54 -21.79
N LEU A 224 -98.83 39.77 -21.78
CA LEU A 224 -98.91 38.32 -21.60
C LEU A 224 -97.94 37.86 -20.49
N VAL A 225 -98.49 37.09 -19.57
CA VAL A 225 -97.81 36.23 -18.56
C VAL A 225 -97.25 34.98 -19.26
N ALA A 226 -96.38 34.13 -18.71
CA ALA A 226 -95.73 33.98 -17.40
C ALA A 226 -94.20 33.77 -17.62
N ASP A 227 -93.29 33.48 -16.70
CA ASP A 227 -93.26 32.85 -15.36
C ASP A 227 -91.92 33.31 -14.71
N GLY A 228 -91.62 33.30 -13.41
CA GLY A 228 -92.24 32.58 -12.30
C GLY A 228 -91.23 32.04 -11.27
N ALA A 229 -90.06 32.67 -11.06
CA ALA A 229 -89.09 32.23 -10.04
C ALA A 229 -88.36 33.39 -9.34
N SER A 230 -88.55 33.46 -8.01
CA SER A 230 -87.90 34.35 -7.05
C SER A 230 -86.38 34.04 -6.91
N SER A 231 -85.51 34.89 -6.33
CA SER A 231 -85.71 35.95 -5.33
C SER A 231 -84.55 36.98 -5.31
N TYR A 232 -84.73 38.10 -4.60
CA TYR A 232 -83.87 39.28 -4.60
C TYR A 232 -83.36 39.62 -3.19
N THR A 233 -82.04 39.87 -3.02
CA THR A 233 -81.38 40.61 -1.90
C THR A 233 -81.53 40.09 -0.45
N GLN A 234 -80.59 40.23 0.49
CA GLN A 234 -79.86 41.45 0.89
C GLN A 234 -78.51 41.18 1.59
N HIS A 235 -77.61 42.16 1.43
CA HIS A 235 -76.70 42.77 2.42
C HIS A 235 -76.46 42.08 3.79
N ARG A 236 -75.23 41.56 4.02
CA ARG A 236 -74.41 41.88 5.23
C ARG A 236 -72.97 41.36 5.09
N SER A 237 -71.98 42.21 5.36
CA SER A 237 -70.63 41.73 5.74
C SER A 237 -70.65 41.23 7.19
N PRO A 238 -69.77 40.27 7.53
CA PRO A 238 -68.74 40.65 8.50
C PRO A 238 -67.33 40.09 8.18
N ILE A 239 -66.38 40.80 8.79
CA ILE A 239 -64.98 40.47 9.08
C ILE A 239 -64.68 38.98 9.34
N GLY A 240 -63.55 38.51 8.79
CA GLY A 240 -62.92 37.20 9.05
C GLY A 240 -62.03 36.80 7.87
N SER A 241 -60.77 37.22 7.79
CA SER A 241 -59.62 36.59 8.47
C SER A 241 -59.59 35.06 8.34
N SER A 242 -59.07 34.55 7.22
CA SER A 242 -58.26 33.33 7.26
C SER A 242 -57.16 33.36 6.21
N TYR A 243 -55.93 33.34 6.72
CA TYR A 243 -54.76 32.83 6.04
C TYR A 243 -54.91 31.30 5.93
N GLU A 244 -54.66 30.72 4.77
CA GLU A 244 -54.28 29.30 4.66
C GLU A 244 -53.12 29.24 3.64
N ALA A 245 -51.88 29.39 4.11
CA ALA A 245 -51.04 28.39 4.79
C ALA A 245 -50.27 27.52 3.78
N MET A 246 -48.93 27.59 3.87
CA MET A 246 -48.02 26.79 3.06
C MET A 246 -48.21 25.28 3.26
N PRO A 247 -47.97 24.46 2.22
CA PRO A 247 -47.59 23.07 2.40
C PRO A 247 -46.16 22.99 2.97
N SER A 248 -46.01 22.77 4.27
CA SER A 248 -44.68 22.59 4.89
C SER A 248 -44.14 21.18 4.73
N LEU A 249 -42.83 21.07 4.51
CA LEU A 249 -42.04 19.84 4.57
C LEU A 249 -42.29 18.99 5.84
N ARG A 250 -42.93 17.82 5.71
CA ARG A 250 -42.48 16.57 6.37
C ARG A 250 -43.11 15.32 5.74
N ALA A 251 -42.36 14.20 5.82
CA ALA A 251 -42.82 12.82 5.59
C ALA A 251 -43.12 12.37 4.13
N ARG A 252 -42.06 12.17 3.31
CA ARG A 252 -41.98 11.02 2.38
C ARG A 252 -40.59 10.38 2.37
N LEU A 253 -40.22 9.76 3.50
CA LEU A 253 -39.13 8.78 3.58
C LEU A 253 -39.74 7.37 3.60
N ALA A 254 -39.79 6.69 2.45
CA ALA A 254 -39.72 5.22 2.27
C ALA A 254 -40.17 4.79 0.86
N LYS A 255 -39.38 3.91 0.22
CA LYS A 255 -39.65 3.17 -1.04
C LYS A 255 -39.74 4.08 -2.28
N ASN A 256 -38.73 4.11 -3.15
CA ASN A 256 -38.39 2.98 -4.02
C ASN A 256 -36.90 2.75 -4.22
N SER A 257 -36.55 1.46 -4.27
CA SER A 257 -35.27 0.90 -4.70
C SER A 257 -35.35 0.42 -6.16
N ALA A 258 -34.20 0.42 -6.86
CA ALA A 258 -34.00 0.07 -8.27
C ALA A 258 -34.48 1.15 -9.26
N LEU A 259 -33.78 1.47 -10.36
CA LEU A 259 -32.82 0.69 -11.16
C LEU A 259 -31.59 1.50 -11.66
N GLN A 260 -30.48 0.78 -11.91
CA GLN A 260 -29.45 0.97 -12.96
C GLN A 260 -28.77 2.36 -13.13
N ARG A 261 -27.47 2.50 -12.82
CA ARG A 261 -26.31 2.17 -13.70
C ARG A 261 -26.16 3.04 -14.97
N SER A 262 -25.26 4.01 -14.91
CA SER A 262 -24.31 4.33 -15.99
C SER A 262 -23.04 4.98 -15.41
N SER A 263 -21.88 4.71 -16.01
CA SER A 263 -20.58 5.16 -15.49
C SER A 263 -20.13 6.46 -16.15
N GLY A 264 -19.92 7.52 -15.38
CA GLY A 264 -19.32 8.78 -15.83
C GLY A 264 -17.90 8.97 -15.26
N ARG A 265 -16.87 8.61 -16.02
CA ARG A 265 -15.46 8.71 -15.60
C ARG A 265 -14.90 10.07 -16.02
N LEU A 266 -14.90 11.06 -15.13
CA LEU A 266 -14.20 12.33 -15.34
C LEU A 266 -12.87 12.36 -14.59
N SER A 267 -11.81 12.70 -15.32
CA SER A 267 -10.42 12.68 -14.87
C SER A 267 -9.90 14.12 -14.85
N THR A 268 -10.09 14.83 -13.74
CA THR A 268 -9.47 16.14 -13.50
C THR A 268 -8.01 15.96 -13.08
N GLY A 269 -7.10 16.16 -14.03
CA GLY A 269 -5.67 16.25 -13.74
C GLY A 269 -5.32 17.59 -13.11
N SER A 270 -4.76 17.57 -11.91
CA SER A 270 -4.07 18.72 -11.31
C SER A 270 -2.67 18.26 -10.93
N SER A 271 -1.66 18.91 -11.50
CA SER A 271 -0.24 18.60 -11.30
C SER A 271 0.53 19.87 -10.97
N THR A 272 1.04 19.96 -9.75
CA THR A 272 1.96 21.01 -9.30
C THR A 272 3.37 20.45 -9.15
N SER A 273 4.28 20.84 -10.05
CA SER A 273 5.72 20.95 -9.77
C SER A 273 6.48 21.62 -10.91
N THR A 274 7.12 22.75 -10.61
CA THR A 274 8.25 23.37 -11.35
C THR A 274 9.57 22.63 -11.06
N PRO A 275 10.75 23.02 -11.60
CA PRO A 275 11.08 23.93 -12.72
C PRO A 275 12.03 23.29 -13.79
N GLU A 276 12.12 23.84 -15.01
CA GLU A 276 13.41 24.11 -15.71
C GLU A 276 13.29 24.88 -17.05
N SER A 277 14.42 25.41 -17.50
CA SER A 277 14.72 26.34 -18.61
C SER A 277 13.85 26.38 -19.89
N ALA A 278 13.32 27.57 -20.14
CA ALA A 278 13.40 28.35 -21.39
C ALA A 278 13.50 27.63 -22.76
N ALA A 279 12.37 27.58 -23.48
CA ALA A 279 12.33 27.80 -24.94
C ALA A 279 10.96 28.41 -25.35
N LYS A 280 10.97 29.20 -26.44
CA LYS A 280 9.91 30.14 -26.85
C LYS A 280 9.11 29.60 -28.05
N ALA A 281 7.81 29.30 -27.89
CA ALA A 281 6.82 29.30 -29.00
C ALA A 281 5.35 29.12 -28.54
N THR A 282 4.44 29.82 -29.20
CA THR A 282 2.96 29.65 -29.25
C THR A 282 2.49 30.19 -30.61
N PRO A 283 1.26 29.89 -31.09
CA PRO A 283 0.42 28.69 -30.94
C PRO A 283 -0.13 28.17 -32.30
N THR A 284 -0.59 26.90 -32.40
CA THR A 284 -1.74 26.49 -33.26
C THR A 284 -2.16 25.01 -33.11
N GLU A 285 -3.45 24.82 -32.89
CA GLU A 285 -4.43 23.84 -33.42
C GLU A 285 -4.11 22.44 -34.02
N HIS A 286 -5.12 21.58 -33.81
CA HIS A 286 -5.53 20.37 -34.56
C HIS A 286 -4.67 19.08 -34.55
N THR A 287 -5.09 18.14 -33.69
CA THR A 287 -4.81 16.69 -33.81
C THR A 287 -5.62 16.01 -34.92
N PRO A 288 -4.97 15.30 -35.88
CA PRO A 288 -5.63 14.35 -36.79
C PRO A 288 -5.85 12.97 -36.13
N PRO A 289 -6.70 12.09 -36.70
CA PRO A 289 -7.08 10.82 -36.06
C PRO A 289 -5.90 9.85 -35.94
N GLN A 290 -5.69 9.28 -34.75
CA GLN A 290 -4.61 8.31 -34.53
C GLN A 290 -4.91 6.97 -35.21
N ASN A 291 -3.97 6.54 -36.06
CA ASN A 291 -3.99 5.21 -36.67
C ASN A 291 -3.97 4.12 -35.57
N PRO A 292 -4.97 3.20 -35.52
CA PRO A 292 -5.06 2.20 -34.46
C PRO A 292 -3.85 1.25 -34.41
N VAL A 293 -3.18 1.00 -35.54
CA VAL A 293 -1.95 0.20 -35.59
C VAL A 293 -0.83 0.85 -34.77
N LYS A 294 -0.72 2.19 -34.81
CA LYS A 294 0.27 2.94 -34.05
C LYS A 294 0.00 2.86 -32.53
N VAL A 295 -1.26 2.94 -32.12
CA VAL A 295 -1.67 2.80 -30.71
C VAL A 295 -1.34 1.41 -30.18
N VAL A 296 -1.58 0.35 -30.97
CA VAL A 296 -1.20 -1.03 -30.62
C VAL A 296 0.32 -1.18 -30.56
N GLN A 297 1.06 -0.61 -31.50
CA GLN A 297 2.53 -0.66 -31.51
C GLN A 297 3.15 0.08 -30.30
N ASP A 298 2.59 1.23 -29.91
CA ASP A 298 2.98 1.97 -28.70
C ASP A 298 2.58 1.23 -27.40
N MET A 299 1.49 0.46 -27.41
CA MET A 299 1.16 -0.46 -26.31
C MET A 299 2.14 -1.62 -26.23
N VAL A 300 2.46 -2.29 -27.34
CA VAL A 300 3.44 -3.40 -27.37
C VAL A 300 4.84 -2.92 -26.96
N GLY A 301 5.27 -1.74 -27.39
CA GLY A 301 6.52 -1.13 -26.94
C GLY A 301 6.55 -0.88 -25.43
N ARG A 302 5.45 -0.35 -24.86
CA ARG A 302 5.31 -0.17 -23.41
C ARG A 302 5.26 -1.50 -22.64
N VAL A 303 4.60 -2.53 -23.16
CA VAL A 303 4.59 -3.88 -22.56
C VAL A 303 6.00 -4.48 -22.55
N LYS A 304 6.75 -4.42 -23.66
CA LYS A 304 8.14 -4.89 -23.70
C LYS A 304 9.05 -4.15 -22.72
N SER A 305 8.89 -2.82 -22.59
CA SER A 305 9.61 -2.03 -21.59
C SER A 305 9.24 -2.44 -20.15
N LEU A 306 7.95 -2.72 -19.90
CA LEU A 306 7.47 -3.20 -18.61
C LEU A 306 8.04 -4.58 -18.27
N GLU A 307 8.07 -5.51 -19.24
CA GLU A 307 8.64 -6.85 -19.07
C GLU A 307 10.14 -6.80 -18.81
N ALA A 308 10.90 -5.97 -19.53
CA ALA A 308 12.33 -5.78 -19.29
C ALA A 308 12.62 -5.26 -17.87
N ARG A 309 11.80 -4.29 -17.39
CA ARG A 309 11.89 -3.80 -16.01
C ARG A 309 11.47 -4.86 -14.99
N LEU A 310 10.43 -5.65 -15.27
CA LEU A 310 9.99 -6.74 -14.41
C LEU A 310 11.05 -7.85 -14.31
N ALA A 311 11.72 -8.18 -15.42
CA ALA A 311 12.83 -9.13 -15.47
C ALA A 311 14.04 -8.63 -14.68
N SER A 312 14.39 -7.34 -14.81
CA SER A 312 15.44 -6.70 -13.99
C SER A 312 15.09 -6.76 -12.49
N CYS A 313 13.87 -6.40 -12.09
CA CYS A 313 13.42 -6.52 -10.70
C CYS A 313 13.47 -7.98 -10.21
N ARG A 314 13.09 -8.96 -11.04
CA ARG A 314 13.23 -10.40 -10.70
C ARG A 314 14.69 -10.79 -10.51
N SER A 315 15.60 -10.35 -11.38
CA SER A 315 17.04 -10.65 -11.25
C SER A 315 17.65 -10.09 -9.96
N LEU A 316 17.15 -8.96 -9.46
CA LEU A 316 17.61 -8.34 -8.21
C LEU A 316 16.97 -8.95 -6.97
N VAL A 317 15.70 -9.36 -7.04
CA VAL A 317 14.93 -9.86 -5.89
C VAL A 317 15.05 -11.37 -5.70
N THR A 318 15.28 -12.15 -6.76
CA THR A 318 15.38 -13.63 -6.66
C THR A 318 16.52 -14.11 -5.75
N PRO A 319 17.75 -13.52 -5.78
CA PRO A 319 18.81 -13.89 -4.85
C PRO A 319 18.48 -13.59 -3.37
N LEU A 320 17.62 -12.58 -3.12
CA LEU A 320 17.24 -12.14 -1.77
C LEU A 320 16.10 -12.97 -1.15
N LEU A 321 15.45 -13.82 -1.94
CA LEU A 321 14.36 -14.72 -1.52
C LEU A 321 14.83 -16.17 -1.32
N GLN A 322 16.07 -16.50 -1.67
CA GLN A 322 16.64 -17.82 -1.39
C GLN A 322 17.14 -17.87 0.06
N PRO A 323 16.72 -18.86 0.87
CA PRO A 323 17.35 -19.10 2.16
C PRO A 323 18.80 -19.54 1.93
N PRO A 324 19.76 -19.14 2.79
CA PRO A 324 21.16 -19.51 2.64
C PRO A 324 21.33 -21.04 2.65
N PRO A 325 22.31 -21.58 1.89
CA PRO A 325 22.57 -23.01 1.89
C PRO A 325 22.91 -23.47 3.31
N SER A 326 22.10 -24.38 3.84
CA SER A 326 22.35 -24.97 5.16
C SER A 326 23.56 -25.90 5.06
N TYR A 327 24.72 -25.40 5.47
CA TYR A 327 25.91 -26.23 5.70
C TYR A 327 25.68 -27.13 6.91
N SER A 328 24.98 -28.25 6.69
CA SER A 328 24.95 -29.36 7.64
C SER A 328 26.31 -30.04 7.64
N THR A 329 27.20 -29.63 8.55
CA THR A 329 28.47 -30.31 8.79
C THR A 329 28.20 -31.70 9.35
N SER A 330 28.30 -32.71 8.49
CA SER A 330 28.28 -34.11 8.89
C SER A 330 29.62 -34.49 9.53
N ASN A 331 29.68 -34.55 10.87
CA ASN A 331 30.76 -35.26 11.56
C ASN A 331 30.39 -36.75 11.68
N PRO A 332 31.19 -37.67 11.12
CA PRO A 332 31.05 -39.11 11.38
C PRO A 332 31.77 -39.53 12.67
N SER A 333 31.37 -40.70 13.18
CA SER A 333 32.13 -41.55 14.11
C SER A 333 32.28 -41.16 15.58
N ALA A 334 31.43 -41.75 16.43
CA ALA A 334 31.87 -42.60 17.54
C ALA A 334 30.77 -43.63 17.84
N ALA A 335 31.15 -44.86 18.20
CA ALA A 335 30.22 -46.00 18.27
C ALA A 335 30.12 -46.63 19.68
N HIS A 336 29.16 -47.55 19.80
CA HIS A 336 29.02 -48.65 20.78
C HIS A 336 27.98 -48.53 21.92
N SER A 337 27.43 -49.72 22.23
CA SER A 337 26.44 -50.06 23.26
C SER A 337 25.00 -49.53 23.01
N GLY A 338 23.96 -50.36 23.01
CA GLY A 338 23.89 -51.82 23.09
C GLY A 338 22.44 -52.33 23.21
N ARG A 339 22.16 -53.46 22.55
CA ARG A 339 21.01 -54.41 22.70
C ARG A 339 19.87 -54.00 23.66
N SER A 340 18.62 -53.96 23.17
CA SER A 340 17.67 -55.11 23.26
C SER A 340 16.17 -54.77 23.29
N SER A 341 15.40 -55.74 22.79
CA SER A 341 14.02 -56.13 23.09
C SER A 341 12.83 -55.18 22.87
N LEU A 342 11.90 -55.70 22.08
CA LEU A 342 10.47 -55.43 22.17
C LEU A 342 9.95 -55.77 23.59
N HIS A 343 8.99 -54.99 24.09
CA HIS A 343 7.74 -55.55 24.59
C HIS A 343 6.63 -54.48 24.64
N GLY A 344 5.43 -54.84 24.21
CA GLY A 344 4.21 -54.07 24.49
C GLY A 344 3.52 -54.58 25.76
N SER A 345 2.82 -53.68 26.45
CA SER A 345 1.65 -53.86 27.34
C SER A 345 1.45 -52.52 28.07
N SER A 346 0.39 -51.74 27.93
CA SER A 346 -1.04 -52.03 28.11
C SER A 346 -1.39 -52.57 29.51
N LEU A 347 -1.41 -51.70 30.51
CA LEU A 347 -2.26 -51.89 31.70
C LEU A 347 -2.91 -50.56 32.11
N SER A 348 -4.24 -50.58 32.13
CA SER A 348 -5.11 -49.56 32.69
C SER A 348 -5.41 -49.89 34.16
N LEU A 349 -5.63 -48.88 35.01
CA LEU A 349 -6.48 -48.89 36.22
C LEU A 349 -6.49 -47.45 36.78
N ASN A 350 -7.47 -46.60 36.46
CA ASN A 350 -8.79 -46.44 37.12
C ASN A 350 -8.73 -46.24 38.64
N THR A 351 -9.20 -45.08 39.15
CA THR A 351 -9.87 -44.90 40.46
C THR A 351 -10.63 -43.54 40.50
N SER A 352 -11.97 -43.62 40.60
CA SER A 352 -13.00 -42.66 41.11
C SER A 352 -12.78 -41.12 41.07
N LEU A 353 -13.69 -40.31 40.48
CA LEU A 353 -15.01 -39.84 41.03
C LEU A 353 -14.86 -39.01 42.34
N SER A 354 -15.47 -37.84 42.58
CA SER A 354 -16.67 -37.20 41.97
C SER A 354 -16.74 -35.66 42.26
N PRO A 355 -17.73 -34.89 41.75
CA PRO A 355 -17.68 -33.42 41.64
C PRO A 355 -18.56 -32.62 42.63
N SER A 356 -18.36 -31.29 42.74
CA SER A 356 -19.46 -30.29 42.87
C SER A 356 -19.02 -28.81 42.82
N ASN A 357 -19.97 -27.95 42.42
CA ASN A 357 -19.90 -26.49 42.20
C ASN A 357 -19.32 -25.61 43.33
N SER A 358 -18.67 -24.49 42.96
CA SER A 358 -19.18 -23.12 43.25
C SER A 358 -18.43 -21.98 42.51
N ARG A 359 -19.17 -20.92 42.15
CA ARG A 359 -18.70 -19.58 41.72
C ARG A 359 -18.18 -18.79 42.96
N PRO A 360 -17.30 -17.76 42.86
CA PRO A 360 -17.35 -16.60 41.93
C PRO A 360 -15.99 -16.33 41.23
N GLY A 361 -15.60 -15.19 40.64
CA GLY A 361 -16.23 -13.87 40.38
C GLY A 361 -15.26 -12.88 39.69
N SER A 362 -15.76 -11.71 39.24
CA SER A 362 -15.06 -10.53 38.66
C SER A 362 -14.14 -10.72 37.41
N PRO A 363 -14.30 -9.90 36.35
CA PRO A 363 -13.43 -9.95 35.17
C PRO A 363 -12.30 -8.92 35.19
N THR A 364 -11.07 -9.35 34.91
CA THR A 364 -9.94 -8.44 34.59
C THR A 364 -9.86 -8.25 33.08
N VAL A 365 -9.59 -7.00 32.64
CA VAL A 365 -9.53 -6.61 31.23
C VAL A 365 -8.36 -7.30 30.52
N ALA A 366 -8.65 -8.01 29.42
CA ALA A 366 -7.65 -8.52 28.49
C ALA A 366 -8.02 -8.14 27.05
N SER A 367 -7.19 -7.32 26.42
CA SER A 367 -7.36 -6.85 25.04
C SER A 367 -7.04 -7.95 24.03
N ILE A 368 -8.05 -8.49 23.36
CA ILE A 368 -7.87 -9.46 22.26
C ILE A 368 -7.47 -8.72 20.99
N VAL A 369 -6.21 -8.87 20.57
CA VAL A 369 -5.76 -8.50 19.23
C VAL A 369 -6.11 -9.63 18.26
N THR A 370 -7.17 -9.46 17.48
CA THR A 370 -7.56 -10.41 16.43
C THR A 370 -6.74 -10.20 15.16
N SER A 371 -5.97 -11.21 14.76
CA SER A 371 -5.16 -11.20 13.54
C SER A 371 -6.03 -11.10 12.26
N PRO A 372 -5.57 -10.39 11.20
CA PRO A 372 -6.33 -10.27 9.95
C PRO A 372 -6.40 -11.60 9.19
N LYS A 373 -7.58 -11.95 8.68
CA LYS A 373 -7.78 -13.15 7.85
C LYS A 373 -7.17 -12.95 6.46
N ILE A 374 -6.04 -13.60 6.20
CA ILE A 374 -5.40 -13.64 4.87
C ILE A 374 -6.34 -14.35 3.87
N SER A 375 -6.52 -13.75 2.69
CA SER A 375 -7.44 -14.24 1.66
C SER A 375 -6.98 -15.59 1.08
N ARG A 376 -7.93 -16.50 0.80
CA ARG A 376 -7.61 -17.83 0.22
C ARG A 376 -6.83 -17.75 -1.09
N ARG A 377 -6.95 -16.64 -1.85
CA ARG A 377 -6.28 -16.44 -3.13
C ARG A 377 -4.76 -16.25 -3.02
N THR A 378 -4.26 -15.62 -1.96
CA THR A 378 -2.81 -15.50 -1.71
C THR A 378 -2.20 -16.82 -1.24
N SER A 379 -2.97 -17.66 -0.53
CA SER A 379 -2.53 -19.01 -0.12
C SER A 379 -2.23 -19.92 -1.31
N LEU A 380 -3.08 -19.90 -2.35
CA LEU A 380 -2.93 -20.79 -3.51
C LEU A 380 -1.68 -20.45 -4.35
N LEU A 381 -1.42 -19.15 -4.54
CA LEU A 381 -0.28 -18.69 -5.34
C LEU A 381 1.07 -19.02 -4.65
N LEU A 382 1.11 -18.87 -3.32
CA LEU A 382 2.26 -19.26 -2.51
C LEU A 382 2.48 -20.78 -2.54
N GLN A 383 1.41 -21.57 -2.49
CA GLN A 383 1.47 -23.03 -2.58
C GLN A 383 2.00 -23.50 -3.94
N GLN A 384 1.58 -22.85 -5.04
CA GLN A 384 2.10 -23.13 -6.38
C GLN A 384 3.60 -22.79 -6.50
N HIS A 385 4.04 -21.67 -5.95
CA HIS A 385 5.45 -21.26 -5.99
C HIS A 385 6.35 -22.21 -5.18
N LEU A 386 5.90 -22.64 -3.99
CA LEU A 386 6.60 -23.64 -3.19
C LEU A 386 6.65 -25.02 -3.88
N GLN A 387 5.64 -25.36 -4.68
CA GLN A 387 5.63 -26.60 -5.46
C GLN A 387 6.66 -26.56 -6.60
N GLN A 388 6.70 -25.47 -7.37
CA GLN A 388 7.71 -25.27 -8.43
C GLN A 388 9.14 -25.31 -7.87
N HIS A 389 9.37 -24.71 -6.69
CA HIS A 389 10.68 -24.73 -6.04
C HIS A 389 11.10 -26.13 -5.53
N ARG A 390 10.13 -27.00 -5.17
CA ARG A 390 10.42 -28.43 -4.89
C ARG A 390 10.81 -29.17 -6.17
N GLU A 391 10.04 -28.99 -7.24
CA GLU A 391 10.28 -29.64 -8.54
C GLU A 391 11.64 -29.26 -9.15
N GLN A 392 12.04 -27.98 -9.04
CA GLN A 392 13.38 -27.53 -9.44
C GLN A 392 14.50 -28.19 -8.63
N ARG A 393 14.36 -28.30 -7.30
CA ARG A 393 15.35 -29.00 -6.45
C ARG A 393 15.45 -30.49 -6.81
N GLU A 394 14.32 -31.16 -7.10
CA GLU A 394 14.36 -32.55 -7.55
C GLU A 394 15.02 -32.71 -8.93
N GLN A 395 14.77 -31.80 -9.88
CA GLN A 395 15.45 -31.82 -11.18
C GLN A 395 16.97 -31.66 -11.01
N GLN A 396 17.40 -30.68 -10.20
CA GLN A 396 18.81 -30.42 -9.94
C GLN A 396 19.50 -31.61 -9.24
N MET A 397 18.82 -32.28 -8.31
CA MET A 397 19.30 -33.55 -7.71
C MET A 397 19.41 -34.68 -8.73
N ARG A 398 18.42 -34.86 -9.63
CA ARG A 398 18.48 -35.87 -10.70
C ARG A 398 19.62 -35.61 -11.69
N GLU A 399 19.91 -34.34 -11.97
CA GLU A 399 21.00 -33.93 -12.86
C GLU A 399 22.38 -34.15 -12.21
N GLN A 400 22.53 -33.83 -10.91
CA GLN A 400 23.73 -34.21 -10.15
C GLN A 400 23.93 -35.73 -10.09
N GLN A 401 22.85 -36.51 -9.93
CA GLN A 401 22.94 -37.98 -9.96
C GLN A 401 23.38 -38.52 -11.34
N ARG A 402 22.90 -37.91 -12.44
CA ARG A 402 23.32 -38.26 -13.81
C ARG A 402 24.78 -37.90 -14.08
N THR A 403 25.25 -36.75 -13.62
CA THR A 403 26.65 -36.34 -13.80
C THR A 403 27.60 -37.24 -12.99
N LEU A 404 27.24 -37.59 -11.75
CA LEU A 404 28.00 -38.56 -10.95
C LEU A 404 28.03 -39.96 -11.59
N ALA A 405 26.91 -40.43 -12.14
CA ALA A 405 26.86 -41.71 -12.87
C ALA A 405 27.80 -41.68 -14.10
N ALA A 406 27.72 -40.63 -14.93
CA ALA A 406 28.57 -40.48 -16.11
C ALA A 406 30.07 -40.39 -15.75
N MET A 407 30.43 -39.69 -14.67
CA MET A 407 31.82 -39.66 -14.18
C MET A 407 32.30 -41.03 -13.68
N THR A 408 31.40 -41.85 -13.11
CA THR A 408 31.72 -43.20 -12.64
C THR A 408 31.94 -44.16 -13.81
N GLU A 409 31.10 -44.08 -14.86
CA GLU A 409 31.27 -44.87 -16.09
C GLU A 409 32.61 -44.53 -16.78
N ILE A 410 32.96 -43.25 -16.92
CA ILE A 410 34.23 -42.79 -17.52
C ILE A 410 35.46 -43.26 -16.72
N SER A 411 35.34 -43.44 -15.40
CA SER A 411 36.44 -43.95 -14.56
C SER A 411 36.55 -45.49 -14.55
N SER A 412 35.70 -46.18 -15.32
CA SER A 412 35.62 -47.66 -15.37
C SER A 412 35.94 -48.25 -16.76
N SER A 413 36.29 -47.39 -17.73
CA SER A 413 36.82 -47.73 -19.06
C SER A 413 38.27 -47.29 -19.20
#